data_AF-A0A954V506-F1
#
_entry.id   AF-A0A954V506-F1
#
_cell.length_a   1.000
_cell.length_b   1.000
_cell.length_c   1.000
_cell.angle_alpha   90.00
_cell.angle_beta   90.00
_cell.angle_gamma   90.00
#
_symmetry.space_group_name_H-M   'P 1'
#
loop_
_entity.id
_entity.type
_entity.pdbx_description
1 polymer ?
#
loop_
_entity_poly.entity_id
_entity_poly.type
_entity_poly.pdbx_seq_one_letter_code
_entity_poly.pdbx_strand_id
1 'polypeptide(L)' 'MHYLYGSKKGVARRLVATFGSEQQLLSYVNWATLKSLGERRGKFEQGSALASYEAWEHVTEPLTDDDPEQVVHNPTPSML' A
#
# COMPACT_ATOMS: atom_id res chain seq x y z
N MET A 1 -13.36 4.76 3.65
CA MET A 1 -12.34 3.70 3.53
C MET A 1 -11.31 4.19 2.54
N HIS A 2 -10.03 3.96 2.82
CA HIS A 2 -8.93 4.35 1.94
C HIS A 2 -8.25 3.10 1.42
N TYR A 3 -8.08 3.01 0.10
CA TYR A 3 -7.52 1.86 -0.58
C TYR A 3 -6.07 2.14 -0.94
N LEU A 4 -5.15 1.29 -0.49
CA LEU A 4 -3.74 1.37 -0.84
C LEU A 4 -3.44 0.36 -1.93
N TYR A 5 -2.88 0.84 -3.03
CA TYR A 5 -2.49 0.04 -4.17
C TYR A 5 -0.98 0.00 -4.33
N GLY A 6 -0.47 -1.16 -4.74
CA GLY A 6 0.91 -1.36 -5.17
C GLY A 6 0.98 -1.54 -6.69
N SER A 7 2.03 -1.03 -7.32
CA SER A 7 2.36 -1.30 -8.72
C SER A 7 3.85 -1.54 -8.94
N LYS A 8 4.18 -2.30 -9.99
CA LYS A 8 5.55 -2.59 -10.42
C LYS A 8 5.59 -2.88 -11.90
N LYS A 9 6.78 -2.83 -12.50
CA LYS A 9 6.93 -3.04 -13.94
C LYS A 9 6.36 -4.40 -14.37
N GLY A 10 5.45 -4.38 -15.35
CA GLY A 10 4.82 -5.57 -15.91
C GLY A 10 3.69 -6.18 -15.09
N VAL A 11 3.29 -5.56 -13.97
CA VAL A 11 2.15 -6.01 -13.16
C VAL A 11 1.16 -4.85 -13.03
N ALA A 12 -0.09 -5.13 -13.35
CA ALA A 12 -1.17 -4.17 -13.15
C ALA A 12 -1.23 -3.76 -11.67
N ARG A 13 -1.70 -2.55 -11.43
CA ARG A 13 -2.00 -2.05 -10.09
C ARG A 13 -2.84 -3.08 -9.33
N ARG A 14 -2.51 -3.32 -8.07
CA ARG A 14 -3.22 -4.28 -7.20
C ARG A 14 -3.50 -3.69 -5.84
N LEU A 15 -4.68 -3.94 -5.28
CA LEU A 15 -5.02 -3.57 -3.92
C LEU A 15 -4.15 -4.38 -2.95
N VAL A 16 -3.47 -3.71 -2.02
CA VAL A 16 -2.55 -4.35 -1.07
C VAL A 16 -2.97 -4.20 0.38
N ALA A 17 -3.72 -3.14 0.71
CA ALA A 17 -4.25 -2.91 2.05
C ALA A 17 -5.41 -1.90 2.00
N THR A 18 -6.22 -1.89 3.04
CA THR A 18 -7.25 -0.85 3.24
C THR A 18 -7.07 -0.16 4.58
N PHE A 19 -7.57 1.07 4.70
CA PHE A 19 -7.40 1.89 5.90
C PHE A 19 -8.69 2.61 6.30
N GLY A 20 -8.82 2.83 7.61
CA GLY A 20 -9.92 3.60 8.20
C GLY A 20 -9.81 5.09 7.92
N SER A 21 -8.58 5.62 7.87
CA SER A 21 -8.30 7.03 7.57
C SER A 21 -7.07 7.21 6.68
N GLU A 22 -7.02 8.34 5.97
CA GLU A 22 -5.86 8.73 5.18
C GLU A 22 -4.61 8.88 6.04
N GLN A 23 -4.75 9.41 7.27
CA GLN A 23 -3.63 9.58 8.18
C GLN A 23 -2.96 8.23 8.53
N GLN A 24 -3.76 7.19 8.82
CA GLN A 24 -3.24 5.84 9.09
C GLN A 24 -2.52 5.27 7.86
N LEU A 25 -3.08 5.47 6.67
CA LEU A 25 -2.46 5.05 5.42
C LEU A 25 -1.09 5.72 5.22
N LEU A 26 -1.03 7.05 5.34
CA LEU A 26 0.21 7.80 5.15
C LEU A 26 1.26 7.44 6.21
N SER A 27 0.86 7.23 7.46
CA SER A 27 1.76 6.73 8.51
C SER A 27 2.31 5.35 8.17
N TYR A 28 1.47 4.44 7.69
CA TYR A 28 1.89 3.11 7.26
C TYR A 28 2.87 3.17 6.09
N VAL A 29 2.56 3.94 5.04
CA VAL A 29 3.44 4.09 3.87
C VAL A 29 4.79 4.69 4.28
N ASN A 30 4.79 5.69 5.15
CA ASN A 30 6.02 6.31 5.65
C ASN A 30 6.89 5.29 6.39
N TRP A 31 6.30 4.51 7.29
CA TRP A 31 7.00 3.40 7.95
C TRP A 31 7.51 2.36 6.95
N ALA A 32 6.66 1.93 6.01
CA ALA A 32 6.99 0.89 5.04
C ALA A 32 8.04 1.33 4.03
N THR A 33 8.35 2.63 3.88
CA THR A 33 9.28 3.13 2.88
C THR A 33 10.70 3.21 3.44
N LEU A 34 11.55 2.24 3.10
CA LEU A 34 12.98 2.26 3.44
C LEU A 34 13.76 3.35 2.70
N LYS A 35 13.39 3.61 1.44
CA LYS A 35 14.01 4.65 0.61
C LYS A 35 13.01 5.22 -0.36
N SER A 36 12.75 6.51 -0.29
CA SER A 36 11.97 7.22 -1.30
C SER A 36 12.80 7.42 -2.58
N LEU A 37 12.16 7.20 -3.73
CA LEU A 37 12.67 7.46 -5.08
C LEU A 37 11.80 8.49 -5.82
N GLY A 38 11.00 9.26 -5.07
CA GLY A 38 9.96 10.16 -5.56
C GLY A 38 8.71 10.08 -4.68
N GLU A 39 7.71 10.93 -4.95
CA GLU A 39 6.52 11.08 -4.09
C GLU A 39 5.80 9.75 -3.79
N ARG A 40 5.76 8.85 -4.77
CA ARG A 40 5.00 7.60 -4.72
C ARG A 40 5.80 6.36 -5.10
N ARG A 41 7.13 6.46 -5.09
CA ARG A 41 8.03 5.38 -5.47
C ARG A 41 9.09 5.16 -4.40
N GLY A 42 9.49 3.92 -4.20
CA GLY A 42 10.49 3.63 -3.19
C GLY A 42 10.91 2.18 -3.14
N LYS A 43 11.88 1.92 -2.25
CA LYS A 43 12.13 0.58 -1.72
C LYS A 43 11.33 0.43 -0.44
N PHE A 44 10.61 -0.67 -0.31
CA PHE A 44 9.75 -0.92 0.84
C PHE A 44 10.32 -2.00 1.76
N GLU A 45 9.94 -1.92 3.03
CA GLU A 45 10.31 -2.85 4.10
C GLU A 45 9.86 -4.26 3.77
N GLN A 46 10.72 -5.25 4.03
CA GLN A 46 10.38 -6.65 3.91
C GLN A 46 9.33 -7.01 4.97
N GLY A 47 8.25 -7.66 4.56
CA GLY A 47 7.08 -7.89 5.41
C GLY A 47 5.95 -6.88 5.15
N SER A 48 6.23 -5.66 4.70
CA SER A 48 5.15 -4.73 4.33
C SER A 48 4.33 -5.26 3.15
N ALA A 49 3.05 -4.89 3.08
CA ALA A 49 2.19 -5.16 1.92
C ALA A 49 2.74 -4.54 0.61
N LEU A 50 3.69 -3.60 0.70
CA LEU A 50 4.36 -2.97 -0.44
C LEU A 50 5.70 -3.64 -0.82
N ALA A 51 6.18 -4.65 -0.07
CA ALA A 51 7.52 -5.21 -0.20
C ALA A 51 7.90 -5.65 -1.63
N SER A 52 6.93 -6.16 -2.41
CA SER A 52 7.16 -6.64 -3.76
C SER A 52 6.96 -5.60 -4.86
N TYR A 53 6.60 -4.36 -4.50
CA TYR A 53 6.18 -3.30 -5.42
C TYR A 53 7.24 -2.18 -5.51
N GLU A 54 7.12 -1.34 -6.55
CA GLU A 54 8.04 -0.23 -6.80
C GLU A 54 7.37 1.14 -6.59
N ALA A 55 6.04 1.17 -6.65
CA ALA A 55 5.24 2.37 -6.50
C ALA A 55 3.96 2.06 -5.74
N TRP A 56 3.39 3.09 -5.13
CA TRP A 56 2.15 3.02 -4.38
C TRP A 56 1.22 4.18 -4.74
N GLU A 57 -0.06 4.01 -4.54
CA GLU A 57 -1.03 5.10 -4.60
C GLU A 57 -2.22 4.79 -3.70
N HIS A 58 -2.96 5.84 -3.36
CA HIS A 58 -4.17 5.70 -2.57
C HIS A 58 -5.32 6.50 -3.15
N VAL A 59 -6.52 5.97 -2.96
CA VAL A 59 -7.78 6.60 -3.33
C VAL A 59 -8.89 6.22 -2.35
N THR A 60 -10.00 6.93 -2.40
CA THR A 60 -11.19 6.69 -1.55
C THR A 60 -12.24 5.79 -2.23
N GLU A 61 -12.02 5.42 -3.49
CA GLU A 61 -12.91 4.59 -4.30
C GLU A 61 -12.12 3.39 -4.85
N PRO A 62 -12.70 2.18 -5.00
CA PRO A 62 -12.02 1.05 -5.62
C PRO A 62 -11.61 1.34 -7.07
N LEU A 63 -10.40 0.95 -7.47
CA LEU A 63 -9.87 1.13 -8.84
C LEU A 63 -9.79 -0.17 -9.64
N THR A 64 -10.06 -1.28 -8.98
CA THR A 64 -9.90 -2.65 -9.47
C THR A 64 -11.00 -3.52 -8.90
N ASP A 65 -11.24 -4.68 -9.49
CA ASP A 65 -12.15 -5.70 -8.96
C ASP A 65 -11.55 -6.52 -7.80
N ASP A 66 -10.41 -6.10 -7.25
CA ASP A 66 -9.84 -6.69 -6.04
C ASP A 66 -10.82 -6.55 -4.87
N ASP A 67 -11.08 -7.66 -4.18
CA ASP A 67 -11.96 -7.70 -3.01
C ASP A 67 -11.24 -7.08 -1.78
N PRO A 68 -11.76 -5.98 -1.21
CA PRO A 68 -11.16 -5.33 -0.05
C PRO A 68 -11.17 -6.17 1.22
N GLU A 69 -12.02 -7.20 1.31
CA GLU A 69 -12.03 -8.15 2.43
C GLU A 69 -10.89 -9.17 2.37
N GLN A 70 -10.24 -9.32 1.20
CA GLN A 70 -9.11 -10.23 1.00
C GLN A 70 -7.75 -9.60 1.30
N VAL A 71 -7.71 -8.31 1.62
CA VAL A 71 -6.47 -7.60 1.98
C VAL A 71 -6.49 -7.16 3.45
N VAL A 72 -5.30 -6.96 4.02
CA VAL A 72 -5.19 -6.56 5.42
C VAL A 72 -5.76 -5.16 5.61
N HIS A 73 -6.66 -5.02 6.60
CA HIS A 73 -7.19 -3.74 7.03
C HIS A 73 -6.34 -3.13 8.14
N ASN A 74 -5.93 -1.86 7.99
CA ASN A 74 -5.04 -1.12 8.90
C ASN A 74 -3.79 -1.93 9.33
N PRO A 75 -2.96 -2.42 8.39
CA PRO A 75 -1.74 -3.13 8.74
C PRO A 75 -0.84 -2.28 9.64
N THR A 76 -0.23 -2.92 10.63
CA THR A 76 0.74 -2.31 11.54
C THR A 76 2.08 -3.03 11.45
N PRO A 77 3.19 -2.40 11.87
CA PRO A 77 4.52 -3.02 11.80
C PRO A 77 4.64 -4.39 12.48
N SER A 78 3.78 -4.69 13.46
CA SER A 78 3.78 -5.95 14.21
C SER A 78 2.88 -7.03 13.64
N MET A 79 2.08 -6.72 12.61
CA MET A 79 1.08 -7.64 12.03
C MET A 79 1.60 -8.43 10.83
N LEU A 80 2.81 -8.14 10.36
CA LEU A 80 3.36 -8.65 9.10
C LEU A 80 4.76 -9.25 9.29
#